data_AF-A0AA90NJ97-F1
#
_entry.id   AF-A0AA90NJ97-F1
#
_cell.length_a   1.000
_cell.length_b   1.000
_cell.length_c   1.000
_cell.angle_alpha   90.00
_cell.angle_beta   90.00
_cell.angle_gamma   90.00
#
_symmetry.space_group_name_H-M   'P 1'
#
loop_
_entity.id
_entity.type
_entity.pdbx_description
1 polymer ?
#
loop_
_entity_poly.entity_id
_entity_poly.type
_entity_poly.pdbx_seq_one_letter_code
_entity_poly.pdbx_strand_id
1 'polypeptide(L)'
;MQTHKNTSTAAQFFKRFEKSNTLVCFSDLDPKGLEIAITCGAKQWLTIADKNDLNISLKGHENEWYKQDNAITYLNKQQLPLHERILFDEMKKTKKTLKQEHMLSYGLSLDCFDLV
;
A
#
# COMPACT_ATOMS: atom_id res chain seq x y z
N MET A 1 12.13 -8.51 -27.24
CA MET A 1 10.89 -9.11 -26.68
C MET A 1 10.59 -8.41 -25.37
N GLN A 2 9.54 -7.59 -25.30
CA GLN A 2 9.09 -7.01 -24.04
C GLN A 2 8.17 -8.03 -23.37
N THR A 3 8.63 -8.63 -22.27
CA THR A 3 7.81 -9.44 -21.37
C THR A 3 6.83 -8.53 -20.65
N HIS A 4 5.60 -8.44 -21.16
CA HIS A 4 4.47 -7.92 -20.38
C HIS A 4 4.27 -8.85 -19.18
N LYS A 5 4.68 -8.43 -17.98
CA LYS A 5 4.38 -9.16 -16.74
C LYS A 5 2.86 -9.25 -16.58
N ASN A 6 2.34 -10.47 -16.48
CA ASN A 6 0.93 -10.83 -16.29
C ASN A 6 0.39 -10.40 -14.90
N THR A 7 0.41 -9.10 -14.58
CA THR A 7 -0.32 -8.57 -13.41
C THR A 7 -1.82 -8.81 -13.51
N SER A 8 -2.34 -8.99 -14.73
CA SER A 8 -3.75 -9.32 -14.98
C SER A 8 -4.16 -10.68 -14.39
N THR A 9 -3.31 -11.71 -14.48
CA THR A 9 -3.68 -13.07 -14.04
C THR A 9 -3.78 -13.17 -12.52
N ALA A 10 -2.85 -12.59 -11.77
CA ALA A 10 -2.89 -12.59 -10.31
C ALA A 10 -4.12 -11.81 -9.79
N ALA A 11 -4.38 -10.62 -10.35
CA ALA A 11 -5.55 -9.83 -9.99
C ALA A 11 -6.86 -10.56 -10.34
N GLN A 12 -6.93 -11.21 -11.50
CA GLN A 12 -8.11 -12.01 -11.89
C GLN A 12 -8.31 -13.21 -10.98
N PHE A 13 -7.23 -13.92 -10.61
CA PHE A 13 -7.31 -15.02 -9.66
C PHE A 13 -7.82 -14.55 -8.31
N PHE A 14 -7.27 -13.46 -7.79
CA PHE A 14 -7.69 -12.89 -6.51
C PHE A 14 -9.18 -12.50 -6.51
N LYS A 15 -9.65 -11.83 -7.57
CA LYS A 15 -11.06 -11.43 -7.71
C LYS A 15 -12.04 -12.60 -7.82
N ARG A 16 -11.62 -13.80 -8.21
CA ARG A 16 -12.52 -14.97 -8.26
C ARG A 16 -13.09 -15.34 -6.90
N PHE A 17 -12.44 -14.93 -5.81
CA PHE A 17 -12.85 -15.24 -4.44
C PHE A 17 -13.70 -14.14 -3.80
N GLU A 18 -13.99 -13.03 -4.50
CA GLU A 18 -14.68 -11.86 -3.93
C GLU A 18 -16.09 -12.17 -3.39
N LYS A 19 -16.74 -13.20 -3.92
CA LYS A 19 -18.10 -13.61 -3.50
C LYS A 19 -18.11 -14.56 -2.30
N SER A 20 -16.98 -15.20 -1.99
CA SER A 20 -16.88 -16.24 -0.97
C SER A 20 -15.97 -15.84 0.20
N ASN A 21 -15.10 -14.84 0.03
CA ASN A 21 -14.09 -14.47 0.99
C ASN A 21 -13.93 -12.95 1.06
N THR A 22 -13.60 -12.44 2.25
CA THR A 22 -13.06 -11.09 2.39
C THR A 22 -11.64 -11.06 1.82
N LEU A 23 -11.44 -10.21 0.81
CA LEU A 23 -10.16 -10.03 0.17
C LEU A 23 -9.37 -8.94 0.89
N VAL A 24 -8.22 -9.29 1.48
CA VAL A 24 -7.35 -8.36 2.20
C VAL A 24 -6.05 -8.19 1.42
N CYS A 25 -5.66 -6.96 1.14
CA CYS A 25 -4.34 -6.66 0.61
C CYS A 25 -3.41 -6.33 1.78
N PHE A 26 -2.30 -7.05 1.88
CA PHE A 26 -1.14 -6.58 2.61
C PHE A 26 -0.14 -6.15 1.53
N SER A 27 0.28 -4.88 1.54
CA SER A 27 1.31 -4.34 0.64
C SER A 27 2.33 -3.50 1.42
N ASP A 28 3.42 -3.09 0.77
CA ASP A 28 4.32 -2.08 1.34
C ASP A 28 3.52 -0.79 1.62
N LEU A 29 3.88 -0.06 2.67
CA LEU A 29 3.37 1.28 2.91
C LEU A 29 4.19 2.26 2.07
N ASP A 30 3.82 2.31 0.81
CA ASP A 30 4.31 3.27 -0.17
C ASP A 30 3.18 3.62 -1.16
N PRO A 31 3.36 4.64 -2.03
CA PRO A 31 2.34 5.00 -3.01
C PRO A 31 1.90 3.82 -3.90
N LYS A 32 2.82 2.94 -4.31
CA LYS A 32 2.50 1.84 -5.21
C LYS A 32 1.73 0.73 -4.51
N GLY A 33 2.07 0.43 -3.26
CA GLY A 33 1.41 -0.53 -2.40
C GLY A 33 -0.02 -0.12 -2.11
N LEU A 34 -0.26 1.18 -1.85
CA LEU A 34 -1.62 1.71 -1.71
C LEU A 34 -2.39 1.69 -3.04
N GLU A 35 -1.76 2.06 -4.17
CA GLU A 35 -2.38 1.91 -5.49
C GLU A 35 -2.79 0.46 -5.78
N ILE A 36 -1.93 -0.51 -5.43
CA ILE A 36 -2.24 -1.94 -5.58
C ILE A 36 -3.41 -2.33 -4.69
N ALA A 37 -3.43 -1.93 -3.42
CA ALA A 37 -4.52 -2.23 -2.49
C ALA A 37 -5.88 -1.79 -3.06
N ILE A 38 -5.94 -0.56 -3.59
CA ILE A 38 -7.15 0.02 -4.20
C ILE A 38 -7.54 -0.69 -5.51
N THR A 39 -6.56 -1.03 -6.36
CA THR A 39 -6.86 -1.52 -7.73
C THR A 39 -7.01 -3.04 -7.83
N CYS A 40 -6.47 -3.80 -6.88
CA CYS A 40 -6.48 -5.27 -6.91
C CYS A 40 -7.84 -5.90 -6.60
N GLY A 41 -8.79 -5.13 -6.08
CA GLY A 41 -10.12 -5.61 -5.68
C GLY A 41 -10.19 -6.11 -4.24
N ALA A 42 -9.21 -5.77 -3.39
CA ALA A 42 -9.31 -5.99 -1.96
C ALA A 42 -10.42 -5.12 -1.35
N LYS A 43 -11.06 -5.65 -0.31
CA LYS A 43 -12.02 -4.92 0.54
C LYS A 43 -11.35 -4.27 1.73
N GLN A 44 -10.18 -4.75 2.12
CA GLN A 44 -9.43 -4.22 3.24
C GLN A 44 -7.96 -4.11 2.91
N TRP A 45 -7.30 -3.13 3.51
CA TRP A 45 -5.86 -2.97 3.49
C TRP A 45 -5.30 -3.22 4.90
N LEU A 46 -4.46 -4.24 5.01
CA LEU A 46 -3.69 -4.51 6.23
C LEU A 46 -2.44 -3.65 6.20
N THR A 47 -2.33 -2.71 7.14
CA THR A 47 -1.20 -1.76 7.22
C THR A 47 -1.01 -1.28 8.67
N ILE A 48 -0.07 -0.37 8.91
CA ILE A 48 0.19 0.18 10.25
C ILE A 48 -1.05 0.87 10.81
N ALA A 49 -1.30 0.67 12.11
CA ALA A 49 -2.45 1.26 12.81
C ALA A 49 -2.22 2.74 13.19
N ASP A 50 -0.96 3.13 13.42
CA ASP A 50 -0.57 4.50 13.72
C ASP A 50 0.39 5.03 12.65
N LYS A 51 0.06 6.18 12.06
CA LYS A 51 0.94 6.89 11.12
C LYS A 51 2.33 7.20 11.68
N ASN A 52 2.48 7.30 12.99
CA ASN A 52 3.77 7.56 13.64
C ASN A 52 4.77 6.42 13.39
N ASP A 53 4.28 5.20 13.15
CA ASP A 53 5.11 4.03 12.85
C ASP A 53 5.80 4.13 11.47
N LEU A 54 5.34 5.03 10.59
CA LEU A 54 6.07 5.37 9.35
C LEU A 54 7.43 6.01 9.63
N ASN A 55 7.62 6.60 10.82
CA ASN A 55 8.81 7.37 11.15
C ASN A 55 9.92 6.56 11.83
N ILE A 56 9.80 5.24 11.92
CA ILE A 56 10.87 4.40 12.47
C ILE A 56 12.21 4.62 11.76
N SER A 57 13.30 4.44 12.50
CA SER A 57 14.65 4.62 11.96
C SER A 57 15.03 3.40 11.13
N LEU A 58 14.98 3.54 9.80
CA LEU A 58 15.45 2.51 8.87
C LEU A 58 16.93 2.76 8.53
N LYS A 59 17.69 1.67 8.35
CA LYS A 59 19.09 1.74 7.91
C LYS A 59 19.15 1.82 6.39
N GLY A 60 19.77 2.89 5.85
CA GLY A 60 20.06 3.04 4.41
C GLY A 60 19.58 4.37 3.82
N HIS A 61 19.95 4.62 2.56
CA HIS A 61 19.44 5.77 1.81
C HIS A 61 18.05 5.44 1.25
N GLU A 62 17.05 6.19 1.69
CA GLU A 62 15.68 5.99 1.25
C GLU A 62 15.39 6.78 -0.03
N ASN A 63 15.46 6.10 -1.17
CA ASN A 63 15.18 6.69 -2.49
C ASN A 63 13.88 6.14 -3.12
N GLU A 64 13.20 5.19 -2.46
CA GLU A 64 12.07 4.48 -3.07
C GLU A 64 10.87 5.39 -3.29
N TRP A 65 10.62 6.36 -2.42
CA TRP A 65 9.56 7.36 -2.61
C TRP A 65 9.62 8.04 -3.99
N TYR A 66 10.82 8.46 -4.41
CA TYR A 66 11.03 9.25 -5.63
C TYR A 66 10.87 8.45 -6.92
N LYS A 67 10.72 7.13 -6.85
CA LYS A 67 10.51 6.27 -8.02
C LYS A 67 9.02 6.04 -8.33
N GLN A 68 8.11 6.68 -7.57
CA GLN A 68 6.68 6.34 -7.56
C GLN A 68 5.75 7.46 -8.04
N ASP A 69 6.25 8.38 -8.87
CA ASP A 69 5.48 9.53 -9.38
C ASP A 69 4.14 9.16 -10.03
N ASN A 70 4.10 8.06 -10.77
CA ASN A 70 2.86 7.58 -11.40
C ASN A 70 1.81 7.19 -10.36
N ALA A 71 2.20 6.46 -9.32
CA ALA A 71 1.31 6.05 -8.24
C ALA A 71 0.84 7.27 -7.42
N ILE A 72 1.75 8.20 -7.11
CA ILE A 72 1.43 9.47 -6.44
C ILE A 72 0.40 10.27 -7.25
N THR A 73 0.61 10.40 -8.57
CA THR A 73 -0.31 11.10 -9.47
C THR A 73 -1.69 10.45 -9.50
N TYR A 74 -1.74 9.12 -9.54
CA TYR A 74 -2.99 8.37 -9.47
C TYR A 74 -3.72 8.62 -8.14
N LEU A 75 -3.03 8.47 -7.01
CA LEU A 75 -3.61 8.58 -5.66
C LEU A 75 -4.09 10.00 -5.32
N ASN A 76 -3.42 11.04 -5.84
CA ASN A 76 -3.89 12.42 -5.69
C ASN A 76 -5.27 12.66 -6.34
N LYS A 77 -5.66 11.84 -7.32
CA LYS A 77 -6.97 11.94 -7.99
C LYS A 77 -8.04 11.07 -7.35
N GLN A 78 -7.67 10.17 -6.44
CA GLN A 78 -8.62 9.26 -5.78
C GLN A 78 -9.22 9.89 -4.52
N GLN A 79 -10.49 9.57 -4.26
CA GLN A 79 -11.11 9.79 -2.96
C GLN A 79 -10.76 8.61 -2.05
N LEU A 80 -9.74 8.80 -1.21
CA LEU A 80 -9.31 7.80 -0.22
C LEU A 80 -10.16 7.91 1.06
N PRO A 81 -10.43 6.80 1.76
CA PRO A 81 -10.93 6.88 3.14
C PRO A 81 -9.93 7.62 4.04
N LEU A 82 -10.42 8.05 5.21
CA LEU A 82 -9.69 8.97 6.09
C LEU A 82 -8.31 8.42 6.50
N HIS A 83 -8.24 7.14 6.84
CA HIS A 83 -7.01 6.52 7.31
C HIS A 83 -5.93 6.47 6.22
N GLU A 84 -6.29 5.98 5.03
CA GLU A 84 -5.42 5.91 3.85
C GLU A 84 -4.98 7.29 3.41
N ARG A 85 -5.88 8.29 3.49
CA ARG A 85 -5.53 9.69 3.24
C ARG A 85 -4.46 10.18 4.21
N ILE A 86 -4.62 9.93 5.51
CA ILE A 86 -3.66 10.32 6.53
C ILE A 86 -2.29 9.69 6.27
N LEU A 87 -2.26 8.39 6.00
CA LEU A 87 -1.01 7.68 5.69
C LEU A 87 -0.36 8.21 4.42
N PHE A 88 -1.14 8.42 3.36
CA PHE A 88 -0.62 8.96 2.10
C PHE A 88 -0.06 10.37 2.25
N ASP A 89 -0.73 11.23 3.02
CA ASP A 89 -0.24 12.58 3.28
C ASP A 89 1.01 12.58 4.17
N GLU A 90 1.12 11.67 5.14
CA GLU A 90 2.34 11.53 5.94
C GLU A 90 3.52 11.02 5.10
N MET A 91 3.30 10.05 4.20
CA MET A 91 4.32 9.63 3.23
C MET A 91 4.74 10.80 2.33
N LYS A 92 3.78 11.59 1.81
CA LYS A 92 4.09 12.77 0.99
C LYS A 92 4.89 13.83 1.74
N LYS A 93 4.58 14.06 3.01
CA LYS A 93 5.23 15.05 3.88
C LYS A 93 6.64 14.62 4.25
N THR A 94 6.81 13.37 4.64
CA THR A 94 8.09 12.84 5.13
C THR A 94 9.00 12.33 4.03
N LYS A 95 8.44 12.07 2.84
CA LYS A 95 9.09 11.39 1.71
C LYS A 95 9.57 9.98 2.09
N LYS A 96 8.87 9.35 3.04
CA LYS A 96 9.15 8.01 3.53
C LYS A 96 8.17 6.97 3.02
N THR A 97 8.63 5.75 3.01
CA THR A 97 8.04 4.49 2.61
C THR A 97 8.45 3.43 3.62
N LEU A 98 7.61 2.43 3.83
CA LEU A 98 7.86 1.38 4.80
C LEU A 98 7.51 0.02 4.22
N LYS A 99 8.50 -0.85 4.10
CA LYS A 99 8.30 -2.21 3.58
C LYS A 99 7.52 -3.08 4.55
N GLN A 100 6.76 -4.05 4.03
CA GLN A 100 6.08 -5.08 4.84
C GLN A 100 7.04 -5.82 5.76
N GLU A 101 8.21 -6.20 5.22
CA GLU A 101 9.26 -6.89 5.98
C GLU A 101 9.74 -6.04 7.17
N HIS A 102 9.77 -4.71 7.03
CA HIS A 102 10.09 -3.80 8.13
C HIS A 102 8.95 -3.75 9.15
N MET A 103 7.69 -3.67 8.70
CA MET A 103 6.55 -3.70 9.62
C MET A 103 6.56 -4.95 10.51
N LEU A 104 6.85 -6.10 9.92
CA LEU A 104 6.92 -7.37 10.64
C LEU A 104 8.17 -7.46 11.54
N SER A 105 9.35 -7.09 11.03
CA SER A 105 10.60 -7.22 11.79
C SER A 105 10.70 -6.28 12.99
N TYR A 106 10.08 -5.11 12.92
CA TYR A 106 10.01 -4.16 14.04
C TYR A 106 8.79 -4.38 14.95
N GLY A 107 7.93 -5.37 14.65
CA GLY A 107 6.75 -5.68 15.47
C GLY A 107 5.74 -4.53 15.54
N LEU A 108 5.56 -3.80 14.43
CA LEU A 108 4.64 -2.67 14.37
C LEU A 108 3.19 -3.16 14.51
N SER A 109 2.34 -2.33 15.12
CA SER A 109 0.92 -2.66 15.25
C SER A 109 0.25 -2.53 13.89
N LEU A 110 -0.39 -3.60 13.43
CA LEU A 110 -1.12 -3.62 12.16
C LEU A 110 -2.62 -3.76 12.40
N ASP A 111 -3.41 -3.13 11.54
CA ASP A 111 -4.87 -3.25 11.55
C ASP A 111 -5.42 -3.32 10.11
N CYS A 112 -6.65 -3.83 9.97
CA CYS A 112 -7.36 -3.94 8.70
C CYS A 112 -8.28 -2.73 8.52
N PHE A 113 -8.01 -1.93 7.49
CA PHE A 113 -8.81 -0.76 7.15
C PHE A 113 -9.65 -1.02 5.90
N ASP A 114 -10.93 -0.68 5.95
CA ASP A 114 -11.85 -0.88 4.84
C ASP A 114 -11.50 0.04 3.65
N LEU A 115 -11.38 -0.57 2.47
CA LEU A 115 -11.24 0.11 1.19
C LEU A 115 -12.63 0.31 0.56
N VAL A 116 -12.83 1.45 -0.11
CA VAL A 116 -14.11 1.83 -0.76
C VAL A 116 -14.48 0.89 -1.90
#